data_AF-A0A7H8NT09-F1
#
_entry.id   AF-A0A7H8NT09-F1
#
_cell.length_a   1.000
_cell.length_b   1.000
_cell.length_c   1.000
_cell.angle_alpha   90.00
_cell.angle_beta   90.00
_cell.angle_gamma   90.00
#
_symmetry.space_group_name_H-M   'P 1'
#
loop_
_entity.id
_entity.type
_entity.pdbx_description
1 polymer ?
#
loop_
_entity_poly.entity_id
_entity_poly.type
_entity_poly.pdbx_seq_one_letter_code
_entity_poly.pdbx_strand_id
1 'polypeptide(L)'
;MVSTLLADVLAARRAVLNQAVADARHRWPGLDMAAFSGFVSGTLDPLCQAVQRHDPSATLRIVEAAFELGLELVAQGHAGPKARLPWIDLAWRSLVPAVAPLLVLDPRETLGTISNAVVRLGSSPGVRVAQWIDAMAAHAGDCASLPALRDLGALCAWQAGMVQLRTPALACIDALPTDAVTAVLGIAAGDLPSVRAQLQQDRWWNPRHGKVDPSGHRIGGFSGLDGTFPAPPQVRATAEGFVVESAGQYFLLLADAFGAVLLPADLAEYTAASGSGPAPGVIARLGVQWMAPALSKDNLAAVSGPAGIALFSPWSHHVHVLPPQ
;
A
#
# COMPACT_ATOMS: atom_id res chain seq x y z
N MET A 1 5.09 14.25 -28.28
CA MET A 1 4.04 14.68 -29.22
C MET A 1 2.73 14.18 -28.64
N VAL A 2 1.72 15.04 -28.52
CA VAL A 2 0.39 14.68 -27.99
C VAL A 2 -0.55 14.36 -29.15
N SER A 3 -1.57 13.54 -28.90
CA SER A 3 -2.63 13.27 -29.89
C SER A 3 -3.37 14.54 -30.31
N THR A 4 -3.99 14.49 -31.49
CA THR A 4 -4.87 15.58 -31.97
C THR A 4 -6.03 15.83 -31.00
N LEU A 5 -6.58 14.75 -30.44
CA LEU A 5 -7.64 14.82 -29.43
C LEU A 5 -7.23 15.67 -28.23
N LEU A 6 -6.07 15.36 -27.60
CA LEU A 6 -5.62 16.15 -26.47
C LEU A 6 -5.28 17.58 -26.89
N ALA A 7 -4.67 17.77 -28.06
CA ALA A 7 -4.38 19.11 -28.58
C ALA A 7 -5.64 19.98 -28.71
N ASP A 8 -6.74 19.41 -29.22
CA ASP A 8 -8.03 20.09 -29.37
C ASP A 8 -8.66 20.44 -28.01
N VAL A 9 -8.61 19.52 -27.05
CA VAL A 9 -9.09 19.77 -25.67
C VAL A 9 -8.27 20.89 -25.01
N LEU A 10 -6.94 20.85 -25.12
CA LEU A 10 -6.06 21.89 -24.57
C LEU A 10 -6.29 23.24 -25.26
N ALA A 11 -6.53 23.26 -26.57
CA ALA A 11 -6.85 24.47 -27.30
C ALA A 11 -8.20 25.07 -26.87
N ALA A 12 -9.22 24.23 -26.71
CA ALA A 12 -10.55 24.64 -26.25
C ALA A 12 -10.56 25.23 -24.84
N ARG A 13 -9.63 24.81 -23.97
CA ARG A 13 -9.50 25.28 -22.58
C ARG A 13 -8.25 26.11 -22.31
N ARG A 14 -7.61 26.65 -23.36
CA ARG A 14 -6.33 27.35 -23.29
C ARG A 14 -6.27 28.43 -22.21
N ALA A 15 -7.28 29.29 -22.12
CA ALA A 15 -7.29 30.39 -21.14
C ALA A 15 -7.30 29.87 -19.69
N VAL A 16 -8.17 28.90 -19.40
CA VAL A 16 -8.31 28.27 -18.07
C VAL A 16 -7.02 27.53 -17.69
N LEU A 17 -6.50 26.70 -18.59
CA LEU A 17 -5.30 25.91 -18.31
C LEU A 17 -4.04 26.77 -18.17
N ASN A 18 -3.92 27.85 -18.94
CA ASN A 18 -2.81 28.80 -18.78
C ASN A 18 -2.87 29.52 -17.42
N GLN A 19 -4.07 29.86 -16.94
CA GLN A 19 -4.25 30.42 -15.61
C GLN A 19 -3.84 29.41 -14.53
N ALA A 20 -4.28 28.15 -14.65
CA ALA A 20 -3.88 27.08 -13.73
C ALA A 20 -2.36 26.88 -13.69
N VAL A 21 -1.66 26.97 -14.84
CA VAL A 21 -0.19 26.93 -14.90
C VAL A 21 0.42 28.15 -14.19
N ALA A 22 -0.10 29.36 -14.40
CA ALA A 22 0.38 30.56 -13.74
C ALA A 22 0.24 30.45 -12.21
N ASP A 23 -0.93 30.02 -11.74
CA ASP A 23 -1.22 29.82 -10.32
C ASP A 23 -0.31 28.75 -9.71
N ALA A 24 -0.11 27.63 -10.43
CA ALA A 24 0.80 26.57 -10.01
C ALA A 24 2.24 27.05 -9.91
N ARG A 25 2.72 27.91 -10.81
CA ARG A 25 4.08 28.48 -10.74
C ARG A 25 4.22 29.48 -9.59
N HIS A 26 3.17 30.21 -9.25
CA HIS A 26 3.17 31.06 -8.05
C HIS A 26 3.23 30.23 -6.77
N ARG A 27 2.48 29.12 -6.70
CA ARG A 27 2.47 28.21 -5.55
C ARG A 27 3.73 27.37 -5.43
N TRP A 28 4.29 26.93 -6.55
CA TRP A 28 5.49 26.10 -6.64
C TRP A 28 6.50 26.72 -7.62
N PRO A 29 7.35 27.67 -7.15
CA PRO A 29 8.33 28.34 -8.01
C PRO A 29 9.32 27.40 -8.71
N GLY A 30 9.54 26.20 -8.17
CA GLY A 30 10.38 25.15 -8.73
C GLY A 30 9.69 24.18 -9.70
N LEU A 31 8.45 24.45 -10.11
CA LEU A 31 7.72 23.57 -11.04
C LEU A 31 8.50 23.40 -12.35
N ASP A 32 8.90 22.16 -12.63
CA ASP A 32 9.59 21.80 -13.85
C ASP A 32 8.58 21.61 -15.01
N MET A 33 8.49 22.63 -15.86
CA MET A 33 7.59 22.62 -17.01
C MET A 33 7.95 21.56 -18.07
N ALA A 34 9.22 21.14 -18.15
CA ALA A 34 9.60 20.06 -19.06
C ALA A 34 9.15 18.70 -18.52
N ALA A 35 9.27 18.48 -17.20
CA ALA A 35 8.72 17.30 -16.56
C ALA A 35 7.18 17.26 -16.69
N PHE A 36 6.52 18.40 -16.49
CA PHE A 36 5.07 18.49 -16.67
C PHE A 36 4.66 18.22 -18.13
N SER A 37 5.38 18.75 -19.12
CA SER A 37 5.14 18.43 -20.53
C SER A 37 5.33 16.93 -20.83
N GLY A 38 6.32 16.30 -20.20
CA GLY A 38 6.53 14.85 -20.25
C GLY A 38 5.34 14.08 -19.66
N PHE A 39 4.83 14.48 -18.51
CA PHE A 39 3.63 13.91 -17.90
C PHE A 39 2.39 14.08 -18.79
N VAL A 40 2.21 15.26 -19.40
CA VAL A 40 1.09 15.53 -20.31
C VAL A 40 1.13 14.57 -21.51
N SER A 41 2.30 14.37 -22.11
CA SER A 41 2.44 13.46 -23.26
C SER A 41 2.38 11.97 -22.87
N GLY A 42 2.97 11.60 -21.73
CA GLY A 42 3.14 10.20 -21.33
C GLY A 42 1.95 9.61 -20.56
N THR A 43 1.18 10.45 -19.88
CA THR A 43 0.14 10.01 -18.93
C THR A 43 -1.21 10.68 -19.22
N LEU A 44 -1.25 12.01 -19.39
CA LEU A 44 -2.52 12.72 -19.64
C LEU A 44 -3.11 12.41 -21.02
N ASP A 45 -2.27 12.26 -22.06
CA ASP A 45 -2.73 11.94 -23.41
C ASP A 45 -3.37 10.54 -23.51
N PRO A 46 -2.74 9.46 -23.02
CA PRO A 46 -3.42 8.16 -22.94
C PRO A 46 -4.72 8.18 -22.11
N LEU A 47 -4.74 8.93 -21.01
CA LEU A 47 -5.94 9.14 -20.18
C LEU A 47 -7.05 9.81 -21.00
N CYS A 48 -6.73 10.90 -21.70
CA CYS A 48 -7.67 11.61 -22.57
C CYS A 48 -8.29 10.69 -23.63
N GLN A 49 -7.46 9.88 -24.29
CA GLN A 49 -7.94 8.91 -25.28
C GLN A 49 -8.79 7.79 -24.67
N ALA A 50 -8.47 7.33 -23.47
CA ALA A 50 -9.27 6.32 -22.77
C ALA A 50 -10.65 6.85 -22.39
N VAL A 51 -10.70 8.06 -21.83
CA VAL A 51 -11.96 8.71 -21.46
C VAL A 51 -12.81 9.00 -22.70
N GLN A 52 -12.22 9.51 -23.79
CA GLN A 52 -12.93 9.78 -25.04
C GLN A 52 -13.59 8.52 -25.63
N ARG A 53 -12.96 7.35 -25.49
CA ARG A 53 -13.56 6.08 -25.95
C ARG A 53 -14.77 5.66 -25.12
N HIS A 54 -14.83 6.05 -23.85
CA HIS A 54 -15.91 5.67 -22.95
C HIS A 54 -17.03 6.73 -22.90
N ASP A 55 -16.68 8.00 -22.75
CA ASP A 55 -17.62 9.13 -22.69
C ASP A 55 -17.01 10.39 -23.34
N PRO A 56 -17.27 10.60 -24.64
CA PRO A 56 -16.89 11.82 -25.35
C PRO A 56 -17.36 13.11 -24.66
N SER A 57 -18.55 13.10 -24.06
CA SER A 57 -19.16 14.29 -23.48
C SER A 57 -18.48 14.75 -22.19
N ALA A 58 -17.92 13.81 -21.43
CA ALA A 58 -17.21 14.09 -20.19
C ALA A 58 -15.71 14.40 -20.37
N THR A 59 -15.16 14.13 -21.55
CA THR A 59 -13.70 14.16 -21.82
C THR A 59 -13.06 15.49 -21.44
N LEU A 60 -13.65 16.62 -21.86
CA LEU A 60 -13.09 17.95 -21.58
C LEU A 60 -12.96 18.21 -20.07
N ARG A 61 -14.02 17.96 -19.30
CA ARG A 61 -14.05 18.19 -17.85
C ARG A 61 -13.08 17.27 -17.10
N ILE A 62 -12.99 16.00 -17.50
CA ILE A 62 -12.09 15.04 -16.87
C ILE A 62 -10.62 15.40 -17.15
N VAL A 63 -10.29 15.77 -18.39
CA VAL A 63 -8.92 16.17 -18.76
C VAL A 63 -8.49 17.44 -18.05
N GLU A 64 -9.38 18.41 -17.89
CA GLU A 64 -9.10 19.63 -17.13
C GLU A 64 -8.76 19.34 -15.66
N ALA A 65 -9.60 18.55 -14.98
CA ALA A 65 -9.33 18.13 -13.60
C ALA A 65 -8.02 17.32 -13.49
N ALA A 66 -7.75 16.43 -14.45
CA ALA A 66 -6.52 15.65 -14.50
C ALA A 66 -5.28 16.53 -14.76
N PHE A 67 -5.41 17.58 -15.57
CA PHE A 67 -4.35 18.53 -15.86
C PHE A 67 -3.97 19.35 -14.60
N GLU A 68 -4.98 19.89 -13.90
CA GLU A 68 -4.78 20.64 -12.65
C GLU A 68 -4.14 19.77 -11.56
N LEU A 69 -4.67 18.56 -11.37
CA LEU A 69 -4.08 17.61 -10.41
C LEU A 69 -2.67 17.18 -10.83
N GLY A 70 -2.43 17.01 -12.13
CA GLY A 70 -1.11 16.72 -12.69
C GLY A 70 -0.07 17.80 -12.38
N LEU A 71 -0.45 19.09 -12.39
CA LEU A 71 0.45 20.19 -12.01
C LEU A 71 0.93 20.02 -10.56
N GLU A 72 0.01 19.72 -9.64
CA GLU A 72 0.32 19.50 -8.23
C GLU A 72 1.22 18.27 -8.04
N LEU A 73 0.88 17.15 -8.69
CA LEU A 73 1.63 15.89 -8.56
C LEU A 73 3.05 15.99 -9.14
N VAL A 74 3.22 16.68 -10.27
CA VAL A 74 4.55 16.92 -10.85
C VAL A 74 5.35 17.90 -10.00
N ALA A 75 4.73 18.98 -9.49
CA ALA A 75 5.41 19.93 -8.60
C ALA A 75 5.95 19.26 -7.33
N GLN A 76 5.23 18.26 -6.79
CA GLN A 76 5.63 17.50 -5.61
C GLN A 76 6.58 16.31 -5.93
N GLY A 77 6.94 16.11 -7.20
CA GLY A 77 7.83 15.01 -7.61
C GLY A 77 7.20 13.62 -7.52
N HIS A 78 5.86 13.54 -7.50
CA HIS A 78 5.11 12.28 -7.45
C HIS A 78 4.75 11.72 -8.83
N ALA A 79 4.74 12.56 -9.86
CA ALA A 79 4.36 12.19 -11.23
C ALA A 79 5.32 12.74 -12.29
N GLY A 80 5.28 12.13 -13.48
CA GLY A 80 6.11 12.50 -14.62
C GLY A 80 7.51 11.89 -14.62
N PRO A 81 8.34 12.21 -15.62
CA PRO A 81 9.60 11.52 -15.91
C PRO A 81 10.69 11.70 -14.84
N LYS A 82 10.51 12.67 -13.94
CA LYS A 82 11.44 12.96 -12.83
C LYS A 82 10.90 12.49 -11.47
N ALA A 83 9.77 11.81 -11.43
CA ALA A 83 9.21 11.30 -10.19
C ALA A 83 10.17 10.29 -9.55
N ARG A 84 10.22 10.28 -8.20
CA ARG A 84 11.03 9.30 -7.45
C ARG A 84 10.56 7.86 -7.72
N LEU A 85 9.26 7.68 -7.92
CA LEU A 85 8.62 6.39 -8.16
C LEU A 85 7.63 6.52 -9.32
N PRO A 86 7.44 5.48 -10.15
CA PRO A 86 6.62 5.56 -11.36
C PRO A 86 5.12 5.34 -11.11
N TRP A 87 4.69 5.28 -9.85
CA TRP A 87 3.40 4.65 -9.49
C TRP A 87 2.17 5.46 -9.89
N ILE A 88 2.23 6.80 -9.89
CA ILE A 88 1.09 7.62 -10.34
C ILE A 88 0.85 7.43 -11.83
N ASP A 89 1.89 7.64 -12.64
CA ASP A 89 1.82 7.50 -14.09
C ASP A 89 1.35 6.10 -14.49
N LEU A 90 1.83 5.06 -13.81
CA LEU A 90 1.35 3.69 -14.04
C LEU A 90 -0.12 3.51 -13.63
N ALA A 91 -0.50 3.95 -12.42
CA ALA A 91 -1.87 3.76 -11.93
C ALA A 91 -2.90 4.51 -12.77
N TRP A 92 -2.62 5.75 -13.17
CA TRP A 92 -3.54 6.50 -14.04
C TRP A 92 -3.72 5.80 -15.38
N ARG A 93 -2.64 5.34 -16.02
CA ARG A 93 -2.73 4.63 -17.30
C ARG A 93 -3.48 3.30 -17.19
N SER A 94 -3.30 2.57 -16.10
CA SER A 94 -3.91 1.25 -15.91
C SER A 94 -5.37 1.31 -15.43
N LEU A 95 -5.70 2.22 -14.50
CA LEU A 95 -7.00 2.21 -13.84
C LEU A 95 -8.04 3.09 -14.55
N VAL A 96 -7.64 4.20 -15.18
CA VAL A 96 -8.58 5.15 -15.81
C VAL A 96 -9.61 4.47 -16.73
N PRO A 97 -9.25 3.52 -17.61
CA PRO A 97 -10.23 2.86 -18.47
C PRO A 97 -11.33 2.17 -17.67
N ALA A 98 -11.00 1.54 -16.54
CA ALA A 98 -11.93 0.83 -15.69
C ALA A 98 -12.78 1.78 -14.83
N VAL A 99 -12.20 2.88 -14.32
CA VAL A 99 -12.91 3.83 -13.44
C VAL A 99 -13.57 5.00 -14.18
N ALA A 100 -13.65 4.95 -15.51
CA ALA A 100 -14.26 6.01 -16.32
C ALA A 100 -15.68 6.39 -15.85
N PRO A 101 -16.58 5.47 -15.45
CA PRO A 101 -17.87 5.85 -14.88
C PRO A 101 -17.76 6.73 -13.63
N LEU A 102 -16.80 6.45 -12.74
CA LEU A 102 -16.55 7.26 -11.54
C LEU A 102 -15.94 8.63 -11.88
N LEU A 103 -15.09 8.69 -12.91
CA LEU A 103 -14.54 9.95 -13.43
C LEU A 103 -15.64 10.85 -14.01
N VAL A 104 -16.70 10.27 -14.61
CA VAL A 104 -17.86 11.05 -15.05
C VAL A 104 -18.57 11.69 -13.84
N LEU A 105 -18.65 11.02 -12.70
CA LEU A 105 -19.28 11.59 -11.51
C LEU A 105 -18.40 12.65 -10.86
N ASP A 106 -17.18 12.28 -10.44
CA ASP A 106 -16.23 13.19 -9.80
C ASP A 106 -14.79 12.90 -10.26
N PRO A 107 -14.29 13.62 -11.29
CA PRO A 107 -12.97 13.37 -11.84
C PRO A 107 -11.86 13.64 -10.82
N ARG A 108 -11.97 14.73 -10.06
CA ARG A 108 -10.92 15.18 -9.16
C ARG A 108 -10.83 14.28 -7.93
N GLU A 109 -11.96 13.93 -7.33
CA GLU A 109 -11.97 13.05 -6.17
C GLU A 109 -11.54 11.62 -6.54
N THR A 110 -11.93 11.13 -7.71
CA THR A 110 -11.54 9.80 -8.20
C THR A 110 -10.05 9.71 -8.47
N LEU A 111 -9.48 10.63 -9.26
CA LEU A 111 -8.04 10.66 -9.54
C LEU A 111 -7.22 10.94 -8.28
N GLY A 112 -7.71 11.83 -7.40
CA GLY A 112 -7.09 12.10 -6.10
C GLY A 112 -7.05 10.86 -5.23
N THR A 113 -8.14 10.09 -5.18
CA THR A 113 -8.22 8.83 -4.42
C THR A 113 -7.19 7.80 -4.91
N ILE A 114 -7.08 7.61 -6.23
CA ILE A 114 -6.09 6.69 -6.82
C ILE A 114 -4.66 7.17 -6.54
N SER A 115 -4.40 8.47 -6.73
CA SER A 115 -3.07 9.06 -6.54
C SER A 115 -2.61 8.94 -5.08
N ASN A 116 -3.49 9.27 -4.13
CA ASN A 116 -3.20 9.17 -2.70
C ASN A 116 -2.92 7.73 -2.28
N ALA A 117 -3.68 6.76 -2.82
CA ALA A 117 -3.44 5.35 -2.54
C ALA A 117 -2.03 4.93 -2.98
N VAL A 118 -1.63 5.21 -4.22
CA VAL A 118 -0.32 4.77 -4.72
C VAL A 118 0.85 5.52 -4.11
N VAL A 119 0.69 6.80 -3.75
CA VAL A 119 1.71 7.54 -2.99
C VAL A 119 1.92 6.91 -1.62
N ARG A 120 0.84 6.56 -0.91
CA ARG A 120 0.92 5.89 0.41
C ARG A 120 1.55 4.51 0.31
N LEU A 121 1.13 3.71 -0.68
CA LEU A 121 1.67 2.38 -0.93
C LEU A 121 3.16 2.43 -1.29
N GLY A 122 3.54 3.32 -2.21
CA GLY A 122 4.93 3.50 -2.65
C GLY A 122 5.88 4.03 -1.58
N SER A 123 5.34 4.67 -0.53
CA SER A 123 6.12 5.13 0.62
C SER A 123 6.29 4.06 1.70
N SER A 124 5.61 2.92 1.58
CA SER A 124 5.60 1.85 2.57
C SER A 124 6.56 0.72 2.15
N PRO A 125 7.65 0.44 2.91
CA PRO A 125 8.60 -0.61 2.57
C PRO A 125 7.94 -1.98 2.43
N GLY A 126 8.37 -2.77 1.44
CA GLY A 126 7.91 -4.15 1.24
C GLY A 126 6.51 -4.28 0.60
N VAL A 127 5.80 -3.19 0.35
CA VAL A 127 4.47 -3.21 -0.28
C VAL A 127 4.59 -3.43 -1.79
N ARG A 128 3.78 -4.36 -2.31
CA ARG A 128 3.75 -4.75 -3.73
C ARG A 128 2.83 -3.84 -4.55
N VAL A 129 3.28 -2.61 -4.80
CA VAL A 129 2.47 -1.57 -5.48
C VAL A 129 1.99 -2.02 -6.87
N ALA A 130 2.82 -2.70 -7.67
CA ALA A 130 2.42 -3.21 -8.97
C ALA A 130 1.27 -4.22 -8.87
N GLN A 131 1.34 -5.16 -7.91
CA GLN A 131 0.27 -6.12 -7.64
C GLN A 131 -1.05 -5.39 -7.29
N TRP A 132 -0.97 -4.32 -6.50
CA TRP A 132 -2.15 -3.50 -6.18
C TRP A 132 -2.76 -2.85 -7.43
N ILE A 133 -1.92 -2.26 -8.31
CA ILE A 133 -2.37 -1.64 -9.55
C ILE A 133 -3.05 -2.67 -10.46
N ASP A 134 -2.46 -3.85 -10.61
CA ASP A 134 -3.02 -4.91 -11.47
C ASP A 134 -4.37 -5.41 -10.94
N ALA A 135 -4.48 -5.64 -9.62
CA ALA A 135 -5.72 -6.07 -8.99
C ALA A 135 -6.83 -5.00 -9.11
N MET A 136 -6.48 -3.74 -8.92
CA MET A 136 -7.41 -2.63 -9.10
C MET A 136 -7.82 -2.47 -10.56
N ALA A 137 -6.90 -2.55 -11.52
CA ALA A 137 -7.22 -2.44 -12.94
C ALA A 137 -8.20 -3.54 -13.41
N ALA A 138 -8.09 -4.74 -12.83
CA ALA A 138 -8.97 -5.86 -13.17
C ALA A 138 -10.40 -5.72 -12.63
N HIS A 139 -10.60 -5.05 -11.49
CA HIS A 139 -11.87 -5.10 -10.76
C HIS A 139 -12.48 -3.73 -10.38
N ALA A 140 -11.75 -2.63 -10.58
CA ALA A 140 -12.26 -1.30 -10.23
C ALA A 140 -13.48 -0.87 -11.07
N GLY A 141 -13.66 -1.47 -12.26
CA GLY A 141 -14.86 -1.25 -13.08
C GLY A 141 -16.15 -1.79 -12.46
N ASP A 142 -16.04 -2.73 -11.52
CA ASP A 142 -17.19 -3.29 -10.80
C ASP A 142 -17.67 -2.37 -9.66
N CYS A 143 -16.91 -1.31 -9.34
CA CYS A 143 -17.25 -0.34 -8.30
C CYS A 143 -18.18 0.75 -8.84
N ALA A 144 -19.44 0.75 -8.38
CA ALA A 144 -20.43 1.77 -8.73
C ALA A 144 -20.29 3.09 -7.95
N SER A 145 -19.39 3.16 -6.96
CA SER A 145 -19.18 4.35 -6.14
C SER A 145 -17.74 4.49 -5.67
N LEU A 146 -17.35 5.71 -5.31
CA LEU A 146 -16.02 5.99 -4.79
C LEU A 146 -15.73 5.31 -3.43
N PRO A 147 -16.69 5.20 -2.49
CA PRO A 147 -16.54 4.36 -1.31
C PRO A 147 -16.25 2.89 -1.66
N ALA A 148 -16.97 2.30 -2.61
CA ALA A 148 -16.70 0.91 -3.04
C ALA A 148 -15.30 0.77 -3.66
N LEU A 149 -14.84 1.76 -4.44
CA LEU A 149 -13.47 1.79 -4.98
C LEU A 149 -12.42 1.84 -3.86
N ARG A 150 -12.67 2.62 -2.80
CA ARG A 150 -11.77 2.71 -1.63
C ARG A 150 -11.73 1.40 -0.86
N ASP A 151 -12.88 0.75 -0.67
CA ASP A 151 -12.99 -0.53 0.02
C ASP A 151 -12.27 -1.65 -0.75
N LEU A 152 -12.47 -1.72 -2.07
CA LEU A 152 -11.72 -2.63 -2.94
C LEU A 152 -10.22 -2.33 -2.88
N GLY A 153 -9.87 -1.04 -2.93
CA GLY A 153 -8.49 -0.57 -2.79
C GLY A 153 -7.84 -0.99 -1.48
N ALA A 154 -8.57 -0.96 -0.37
CA ALA A 154 -8.10 -1.41 0.94
C ALA A 154 -7.87 -2.93 0.98
N LEU A 155 -8.78 -3.72 0.39
CA LEU A 155 -8.63 -5.17 0.25
C LEU A 155 -7.40 -5.53 -0.59
N CYS A 156 -7.24 -4.91 -1.77
CA CYS A 156 -6.06 -5.08 -2.61
C CYS A 156 -4.78 -4.65 -1.89
N ALA A 157 -4.82 -3.55 -1.13
CA ALA A 157 -3.66 -3.01 -0.44
C ALA A 157 -3.20 -3.93 0.70
N TRP A 158 -4.16 -4.50 1.44
CA TRP A 158 -3.90 -5.51 2.44
C TRP A 158 -3.23 -6.75 1.82
N GLN A 159 -3.78 -7.29 0.73
CA GLN A 159 -3.18 -8.40 -0.03
C GLN A 159 -1.78 -8.07 -0.59
N ALA A 160 -1.51 -6.79 -0.85
CA ALA A 160 -0.21 -6.30 -1.32
C ALA A 160 0.81 -6.03 -0.19
N GLY A 161 0.43 -6.23 1.08
CA GLY A 161 1.32 -6.16 2.24
C GLY A 161 1.06 -5.03 3.23
N MET A 162 0.01 -4.22 3.05
CA MET A 162 -0.40 -3.22 4.04
C MET A 162 -1.19 -3.87 5.18
N VAL A 163 -0.49 -4.62 6.05
CA VAL A 163 -1.09 -5.40 7.15
C VAL A 163 -1.99 -4.57 8.08
N GLN A 164 -1.69 -3.29 8.27
CA GLN A 164 -2.50 -2.36 9.06
C GLN A 164 -3.91 -2.14 8.47
N LEU A 165 -4.14 -2.53 7.21
CA LEU A 165 -5.45 -2.50 6.57
C LEU A 165 -6.23 -3.82 6.72
N ARG A 166 -5.71 -4.83 7.41
CA ARG A 166 -6.41 -6.13 7.58
C ARG A 166 -7.83 -5.96 8.12
N THR A 167 -7.99 -5.26 9.25
CA THR A 167 -9.30 -5.07 9.89
C THR A 167 -10.29 -4.33 8.98
N PRO A 168 -9.99 -3.14 8.44
CA PRO A 168 -10.92 -2.47 7.53
C PRO A 168 -11.17 -3.26 6.24
N ALA A 169 -10.17 -3.96 5.69
CA ALA A 169 -10.34 -4.81 4.51
C ALA A 169 -11.30 -5.99 4.76
N LEU A 170 -11.22 -6.64 5.93
CA LEU A 170 -12.14 -7.73 6.29
C LEU A 170 -13.56 -7.23 6.59
N ALA A 171 -13.70 -5.97 7.03
CA ALA A 171 -14.99 -5.37 7.35
C ALA A 171 -15.81 -5.04 6.09
N CYS A 172 -15.15 -4.68 4.97
CA CYS A 172 -15.84 -4.29 3.74
C CYS A 172 -16.15 -5.44 2.78
N ILE A 173 -15.69 -6.68 3.05
CA ILE A 173 -15.88 -7.85 2.17
C ILE A 173 -17.34 -8.03 1.72
N ASP A 174 -18.30 -7.91 2.63
CA ASP A 174 -19.73 -8.16 2.31
C ASP A 174 -20.36 -7.05 1.47
N ALA A 175 -19.76 -5.85 1.47
CA ALA A 175 -20.25 -4.69 0.72
C ALA A 175 -19.68 -4.62 -0.71
N LEU A 176 -18.66 -5.44 -1.01
CA LEU A 176 -18.00 -5.47 -2.30
C LEU A 176 -18.61 -6.52 -3.24
N PRO A 177 -18.48 -6.34 -4.57
CA PRO A 177 -18.87 -7.36 -5.54
C PRO A 177 -18.15 -8.69 -5.27
N THR A 178 -18.91 -9.79 -5.14
CA THR A 178 -18.38 -11.13 -4.81
C THR A 178 -17.29 -11.58 -5.78
N ASP A 179 -17.45 -11.32 -7.08
CA ASP A 179 -16.49 -11.72 -8.11
C ASP A 179 -15.15 -10.98 -7.95
N ALA A 180 -15.19 -9.68 -7.61
CA ALA A 180 -14.00 -8.90 -7.33
C ALA A 180 -13.28 -9.41 -6.06
N VAL A 181 -14.03 -9.66 -4.98
CA VAL A 181 -13.46 -10.17 -3.72
C VAL A 181 -12.81 -11.54 -3.92
N THR A 182 -13.50 -12.46 -4.59
CA THR A 182 -13.03 -13.83 -4.78
C THR A 182 -11.79 -13.87 -5.68
N ALA A 183 -11.72 -13.05 -6.72
CA ALA A 183 -10.53 -12.89 -7.55
C ALA A 183 -9.35 -12.27 -6.78
N VAL A 184 -9.59 -11.23 -5.98
CA VAL A 184 -8.56 -10.58 -5.15
C VAL A 184 -8.03 -11.51 -4.05
N LEU A 185 -8.88 -12.36 -3.47
CA LEU A 185 -8.45 -13.39 -2.51
C LEU A 185 -7.90 -14.65 -3.19
N GLY A 186 -8.12 -14.83 -4.49
CA GLY A 186 -7.71 -16.01 -5.26
C GLY A 186 -8.43 -17.29 -4.83
N ILE A 187 -9.74 -17.20 -4.59
CA ILE A 187 -10.62 -18.29 -4.14
C ILE A 187 -11.76 -18.53 -5.13
N ALA A 188 -12.44 -19.67 -5.01
CA ALA A 188 -13.69 -19.91 -5.73
C ALA A 188 -14.87 -19.17 -5.07
N ALA A 189 -15.89 -18.80 -5.86
CA ALA A 189 -17.01 -17.98 -5.38
C ALA A 189 -17.82 -18.61 -4.23
N GLY A 190 -17.92 -19.95 -4.19
CA GLY A 190 -18.65 -20.66 -3.13
C GLY A 190 -17.98 -20.63 -1.75
N ASP A 191 -16.70 -20.29 -1.67
CA ASP A 191 -15.91 -20.45 -0.45
C ASP A 191 -15.90 -19.19 0.43
N LEU A 192 -16.38 -18.04 -0.06
CA LEU A 192 -16.17 -16.73 0.54
C LEU A 192 -16.54 -16.65 2.05
N PRO A 193 -17.70 -17.14 2.51
CA PRO A 193 -18.03 -17.09 3.94
C PRO A 193 -17.04 -17.87 4.81
N SER A 194 -16.63 -19.06 4.36
CA SER A 194 -15.68 -19.91 5.08
C SER A 194 -14.27 -19.31 5.08
N VAL A 195 -13.84 -18.77 3.95
CA VAL A 195 -12.57 -18.08 3.77
C VAL A 195 -12.50 -16.85 4.67
N ARG A 196 -13.57 -16.05 4.74
CA ARG A 196 -13.63 -14.88 5.62
C ARG A 196 -13.52 -15.26 7.09
N ALA A 197 -14.26 -16.29 7.52
CA ALA A 197 -14.18 -16.77 8.90
C ALA A 197 -12.75 -17.25 9.23
N GLN A 198 -12.12 -17.97 8.30
CA GLN A 198 -10.73 -18.40 8.46
C GLN A 198 -9.77 -17.21 8.52
N LEU A 199 -9.90 -16.23 7.63
CA LEU A 199 -9.07 -15.01 7.64
C LEU A 199 -9.23 -14.20 8.91
N GLN A 200 -10.40 -14.19 9.54
CA GLN A 200 -10.64 -13.52 10.82
C GLN A 200 -9.92 -14.23 11.97
N GLN A 201 -9.98 -15.58 11.98
CA GLN A 201 -9.41 -16.42 13.04
C GLN A 201 -7.89 -16.56 12.93
N ASP A 202 -7.36 -16.74 11.72
CA ASP A 202 -5.94 -16.98 11.46
C ASP A 202 -5.39 -15.93 10.50
N ARG A 203 -4.59 -15.01 11.05
CA ARG A 203 -3.94 -13.95 10.27
C ARG A 203 -2.78 -14.45 9.41
N TRP A 204 -2.20 -15.61 9.71
CA TRP A 204 -1.05 -16.17 8.98
C TRP A 204 -1.48 -17.10 7.84
N TRP A 205 -2.77 -17.41 7.76
CA TRP A 205 -3.32 -18.21 6.69
C TRP A 205 -3.50 -17.39 5.40
N ASN A 206 -3.04 -17.94 4.27
CA ASN A 206 -3.19 -17.33 2.96
C ASN A 206 -4.18 -18.15 2.11
N PRO A 207 -5.32 -17.57 1.67
CA PRO A 207 -6.34 -18.26 0.91
C PRO A 207 -5.85 -18.77 -0.45
N ARG A 208 -4.88 -18.08 -1.06
CA ARG A 208 -4.31 -18.46 -2.37
C ARG A 208 -3.51 -19.77 -2.33
N HIS A 209 -3.03 -20.13 -1.15
CA HIS A 209 -2.21 -21.33 -0.94
C HIS A 209 -2.90 -22.36 -0.04
N GLY A 210 -3.99 -21.97 0.62
CA GLY A 210 -4.72 -22.80 1.58
C GLY A 210 -3.92 -23.18 2.82
N LYS A 211 -2.78 -22.51 3.09
CA LYS A 211 -1.85 -22.87 4.18
C LYS A 211 -1.18 -21.65 4.80
N VAL A 212 -0.64 -21.86 5.99
CA VAL A 212 0.25 -20.91 6.69
C VAL A 212 1.68 -21.07 6.17
N ASP A 213 2.35 -19.96 5.88
CA ASP A 213 3.79 -19.96 5.61
C ASP A 213 4.57 -19.86 6.94
N PRO A 214 5.33 -20.89 7.34
CA PRO A 214 6.05 -20.88 8.60
C PRO A 214 7.23 -19.91 8.63
N SER A 215 7.67 -19.35 7.50
CA SER A 215 8.84 -18.46 7.47
C SER A 215 8.58 -17.08 8.07
N GLY A 216 7.31 -16.66 8.10
CA GLY A 216 6.91 -15.35 8.58
C GLY A 216 7.63 -14.20 7.88
N HIS A 217 7.91 -13.12 8.62
CA HIS A 217 8.53 -11.90 8.10
C HIS A 217 9.78 -11.49 8.89
N ARG A 218 10.73 -10.86 8.20
CA ARG A 218 11.88 -10.21 8.81
C ARG A 218 11.77 -8.70 8.61
N ILE A 219 11.79 -7.92 9.69
CA ILE A 219 11.59 -6.47 9.65
C ILE A 219 12.58 -5.73 10.56
N GLY A 220 12.77 -4.44 10.29
CA GLY A 220 13.75 -3.58 10.93
C GLY A 220 15.01 -3.42 10.10
N GLY A 221 16.12 -3.19 10.78
CA GLY A 221 17.44 -2.93 10.20
C GLY A 221 18.17 -1.90 11.04
N PHE A 222 19.49 -1.85 10.91
CA PHE A 222 20.28 -0.82 11.58
C PHE A 222 20.04 0.53 10.90
N SER A 223 19.74 1.58 11.66
CA SER A 223 19.44 2.89 11.09
C SER A 223 20.61 3.53 10.33
N GLY A 224 21.85 3.16 10.63
CA GLY A 224 23.02 3.55 9.84
C GLY A 224 23.11 2.88 8.45
N LEU A 225 22.23 1.93 8.15
CA LEU A 225 22.10 1.22 6.88
C LEU A 225 20.64 1.25 6.38
N ASP A 226 20.01 2.42 6.44
CA ASP A 226 18.62 2.67 6.02
C ASP A 226 17.54 1.84 6.75
N GLY A 227 17.90 1.24 7.89
CA GLY A 227 16.96 0.51 8.75
C GLY A 227 16.23 1.39 9.76
N THR A 228 15.39 0.77 10.59
CA THR A 228 14.56 1.49 11.56
C THR A 228 15.22 1.66 12.93
N PHE A 229 16.07 0.72 13.33
CA PHE A 229 16.50 0.60 14.72
C PHE A 229 17.93 1.13 14.90
N PRO A 230 18.15 2.18 15.71
CA PRO A 230 19.48 2.65 16.07
C PRO A 230 20.22 1.74 17.06
N ALA A 231 19.48 0.92 17.81
CA ALA A 231 20.01 -0.11 18.71
C ALA A 231 19.27 -1.44 18.52
N PRO A 232 19.84 -2.58 18.93
CA PRO A 232 19.14 -3.86 18.90
C PRO A 232 17.77 -3.76 19.60
N PRO A 233 16.67 -4.20 18.96
CA PRO A 233 15.32 -3.97 19.47
C PRO A 233 15.02 -4.86 20.67
N GLN A 234 14.22 -4.33 21.59
CA GLN A 234 13.51 -5.11 22.60
C GLN A 234 12.05 -5.21 22.22
N VAL A 235 11.46 -6.39 22.35
CA VAL A 235 10.11 -6.65 21.85
C VAL A 235 9.21 -7.15 22.98
N ARG A 236 7.96 -6.69 22.98
CA ARG A 236 6.89 -7.15 23.87
C ARG A 236 5.62 -7.43 23.05
N ALA A 237 4.81 -8.39 23.49
CA ALA A 237 3.59 -8.80 22.80
C ALA A 237 2.36 -7.98 23.26
N THR A 238 1.50 -7.65 22.31
CA THR A 238 0.16 -7.08 22.55
C THR A 238 -0.91 -8.00 21.97
N ALA A 239 -2.19 -7.60 22.09
CA ALA A 239 -3.29 -8.33 21.48
C ALA A 239 -3.24 -8.31 19.94
N GLU A 240 -2.77 -7.20 19.34
CA GLU A 240 -2.80 -6.99 17.89
C GLU A 240 -1.48 -7.31 17.17
N GLY A 241 -0.37 -7.31 17.90
CA GLY A 241 0.98 -7.41 17.35
C GLY A 241 2.04 -7.39 18.45
N PHE A 242 3.08 -6.61 18.23
CA PHE A 242 4.19 -6.44 19.17
C PHE A 242 4.58 -4.97 19.29
N VAL A 243 4.99 -4.52 20.46
CA VAL A 243 5.61 -3.20 20.61
C VAL A 243 7.11 -3.39 20.73
N VAL A 244 7.85 -2.63 19.94
CA VAL A 244 9.29 -2.68 19.82
C VAL A 244 9.89 -1.40 20.37
N GLU A 245 10.87 -1.52 21.25
CA GLU A 245 11.69 -0.41 21.74
C GLU A 245 13.09 -0.49 21.12
N SER A 246 13.63 0.66 20.69
CA SER A 246 15.02 0.78 20.24
C SER A 246 15.55 2.19 20.55
N ALA A 247 16.49 2.28 21.49
CA ALA A 247 17.12 3.53 21.94
C ALA A 247 16.12 4.65 22.30
N GLY A 248 15.04 4.29 23.01
CA GLY A 248 13.99 5.22 23.44
C GLY A 248 12.94 5.55 22.38
N GLN A 249 13.01 4.92 21.21
CA GLN A 249 11.95 4.98 20.18
C GLN A 249 11.05 3.76 20.28
N TYR A 250 9.74 3.95 20.05
CA TYR A 250 8.74 2.90 20.20
C TYR A 250 7.97 2.70 18.89
N PHE A 251 7.74 1.44 18.54
CA PHE A 251 7.05 1.06 17.31
C PHE A 251 6.05 -0.06 17.55
N LEU A 252 4.86 0.06 16.98
CA LEU A 252 3.92 -1.05 16.86
C LEU A 252 4.28 -1.86 15.62
N LEU A 253 4.74 -3.09 15.84
CA LEU A 253 4.97 -4.09 14.82
C LEU A 253 3.67 -4.87 14.58
N LEU A 254 3.17 -4.83 13.35
CA LEU A 254 2.09 -5.68 12.87
C LEU A 254 2.64 -6.63 11.80
N ALA A 255 2.14 -7.87 11.78
CA ALA A 255 2.49 -8.85 10.77
C ALA A 255 1.34 -9.85 10.56
N ASP A 256 1.20 -10.34 9.34
CA ASP A 256 0.24 -11.36 8.91
C ASP A 256 0.76 -12.13 7.68
N ALA A 257 -0.08 -12.92 7.02
CA ALA A 257 0.31 -13.70 5.84
C ALA A 257 0.81 -12.85 4.64
N PHE A 258 0.45 -11.57 4.56
CA PHE A 258 0.67 -10.73 3.37
C PHE A 258 1.81 -9.73 3.54
N GLY A 259 2.12 -9.34 4.78
CA GLY A 259 3.21 -8.42 5.06
C GLY A 259 3.45 -8.15 6.55
N ALA A 260 4.39 -7.24 6.80
CA ALA A 260 4.70 -6.70 8.12
C ALA A 260 5.04 -5.22 8.03
N VAL A 261 4.74 -4.46 9.09
CA VAL A 261 4.99 -3.02 9.16
C VAL A 261 5.37 -2.60 10.58
N LEU A 262 6.17 -1.53 10.66
CA LEU A 262 6.44 -0.79 11.90
C LEU A 262 5.70 0.55 11.83
N LEU A 263 4.77 0.76 12.76
CA LEU A 263 4.05 2.00 12.95
C LEU A 263 4.60 2.74 14.18
N PRO A 264 4.48 4.07 14.26
CA PRO A 264 4.79 4.79 15.49
C PRO A 264 3.96 4.26 16.68
N ALA A 265 4.59 4.13 17.85
CA ALA A 265 3.95 3.80 19.12
C ALA A 265 4.57 4.63 20.25
N ASP A 266 4.14 4.41 21.49
CA ASP A 266 4.67 5.11 22.66
C ASP A 266 5.10 4.19 23.82
N LEU A 267 5.68 4.82 24.85
CA LEU A 267 6.15 4.14 26.07
C LEU A 267 5.00 3.51 26.88
N ALA A 268 3.81 4.10 26.87
CA ALA A 268 2.67 3.57 27.61
C ALA A 268 2.22 2.23 27.00
N GLU A 269 2.14 2.16 25.67
CA GLU A 269 1.88 0.92 24.94
C GLU A 269 2.95 -0.15 25.21
N TYR A 270 4.24 0.22 25.19
CA TYR A 270 5.33 -0.71 25.50
C TYR A 270 5.28 -1.22 26.94
N THR A 271 4.95 -0.35 27.88
CA THR A 271 4.89 -0.71 29.32
C THR A 271 3.71 -1.64 29.62
N ALA A 272 2.58 -1.45 28.94
CA ALA A 272 1.40 -2.31 29.08
C ALA A 272 1.55 -3.69 28.40
N ALA A 273 2.49 -3.82 27.45
CA ALA A 273 2.71 -5.05 26.69
C ALA A 273 3.43 -6.14 27.51
N SER A 274 3.20 -7.40 27.13
CA SER A 274 3.74 -8.58 27.82
C SER A 274 5.14 -8.96 27.32
N GLY A 275 6.06 -9.24 28.24
CA GLY A 275 7.39 -9.80 27.92
C GLY A 275 7.44 -11.33 27.89
N SER A 276 6.31 -12.02 28.00
CA SER A 276 6.28 -13.48 28.06
C SER A 276 6.72 -14.12 26.74
N GLY A 277 7.64 -15.07 26.84
CA GLY A 277 8.19 -15.81 25.72
C GLY A 277 7.89 -17.31 25.78
N PRO A 278 8.11 -18.02 24.66
CA PRO A 278 8.04 -19.48 24.64
C PRO A 278 9.20 -20.10 25.45
N ALA A 279 9.09 -21.40 25.73
CA ALA A 279 10.13 -22.13 26.47
C ALA A 279 11.50 -22.07 25.75
N PRO A 280 12.65 -22.05 26.48
CA PRO A 280 13.98 -21.89 25.88
C PRO A 280 14.31 -22.89 24.76
N GLY A 281 13.84 -24.13 24.85
CA GLY A 281 14.04 -25.14 23.80
C GLY A 281 13.34 -24.79 22.47
N VAL A 282 12.20 -24.11 22.53
CA VAL A 282 11.50 -23.60 21.33
C VAL A 282 12.28 -22.43 20.73
N ILE A 283 12.78 -21.53 21.56
CA ILE A 283 13.61 -20.39 21.11
C ILE A 283 14.85 -20.90 20.38
N ALA A 284 15.57 -21.86 20.96
CA ALA A 284 16.76 -22.45 20.35
C ALA A 284 16.45 -23.08 18.98
N ARG A 285 15.36 -23.87 18.90
CA ARG A 285 14.91 -24.50 17.64
C ARG A 285 14.61 -23.46 16.56
N LEU A 286 13.82 -22.44 16.89
CA LEU A 286 13.46 -21.37 15.95
C LEU A 286 14.70 -20.56 15.54
N GLY A 287 15.64 -20.35 16.46
CA GLY A 287 16.91 -19.70 16.19
C GLY A 287 17.72 -20.39 15.09
N VAL A 288 17.89 -21.72 15.16
CA VAL A 288 18.65 -22.41 14.10
C VAL A 288 17.87 -22.47 12.78
N GLN A 289 16.54 -22.45 12.83
CA GLN A 289 15.70 -22.53 11.64
C GLN A 289 15.63 -21.20 10.87
N TRP A 290 15.52 -20.07 11.57
CA TRP A 290 15.14 -18.79 10.96
C TRP A 290 16.16 -17.67 11.13
N MET A 291 17.21 -17.89 11.92
CA MET A 291 18.29 -16.92 12.08
C MET A 291 19.63 -17.48 11.60
N ALA A 292 20.54 -16.58 11.24
CA ALA A 292 21.88 -16.97 10.85
C ALA A 292 22.55 -17.80 11.98
N PRO A 293 23.31 -18.87 11.66
CA PRO A 293 23.95 -19.72 12.67
C PRO A 293 24.86 -18.98 13.66
N ALA A 294 25.40 -17.81 13.27
CA ALA A 294 26.18 -16.95 14.14
C ALA A 294 25.33 -16.23 15.21
N LEU A 295 24.05 -15.98 14.93
CA LEU A 295 23.10 -15.34 15.85
C LEU A 295 22.34 -16.38 16.69
N SER A 296 22.21 -17.62 16.20
CA SER A 296 21.43 -18.68 16.84
C SER A 296 22.08 -19.25 18.12
N LYS A 297 23.33 -18.89 18.41
CA LYS A 297 24.09 -19.41 19.57
C LYS A 297 24.10 -18.46 20.78
N ASP A 298 23.76 -17.18 20.59
CA ASP A 298 23.98 -16.14 21.60
C ASP A 298 22.69 -15.39 21.96
N ASN A 299 22.26 -15.55 23.23
CA ASN A 299 21.24 -14.74 23.93
C ASN A 299 20.00 -14.40 23.09
N LEU A 300 19.50 -15.38 22.35
CA LEU A 300 18.31 -15.21 21.54
C LEU A 300 17.09 -15.03 22.45
N ALA A 301 16.30 -14.00 22.15
CA ALA A 301 15.08 -13.71 22.88
C ALA A 301 13.87 -13.91 21.96
N ALA A 302 12.77 -14.35 22.56
CA ALA A 302 11.50 -14.43 21.86
C ALA A 302 10.36 -14.00 22.78
N VAL A 303 9.37 -13.34 22.20
CA VAL A 303 8.09 -13.07 22.86
C VAL A 303 6.96 -13.70 22.06
N SER A 304 5.95 -14.19 22.75
CA SER A 304 4.78 -14.85 22.15
C SER A 304 3.50 -14.15 22.54
N GLY A 305 2.58 -14.00 21.59
CA GLY A 305 1.24 -13.47 21.82
C GLY A 305 0.24 -13.97 20.78
N PRO A 306 -1.00 -13.45 20.79
CA PRO A 306 -2.03 -13.85 19.83
C PRO A 306 -1.64 -13.61 18.37
N ALA A 307 -0.74 -12.64 18.12
CA ALA A 307 -0.26 -12.32 16.78
C ALA A 307 0.85 -13.25 16.26
N GLY A 308 1.43 -14.14 17.09
CA GLY A 308 2.51 -15.04 16.70
C GLY A 308 3.69 -15.02 17.67
N ILE A 309 4.89 -15.26 17.14
CA ILE A 309 6.16 -15.22 17.88
C ILE A 309 7.09 -14.18 17.25
N ALA A 310 7.62 -13.26 18.05
CA ALA A 310 8.68 -12.35 17.63
C ALA A 310 10.01 -12.82 18.20
N LEU A 311 10.97 -13.09 17.33
CA LEU A 311 12.33 -13.59 17.61
C LEU A 311 13.34 -12.48 17.31
N PHE A 312 14.21 -12.18 18.26
CA PHE A 312 15.17 -11.07 18.18
C PHE A 312 16.43 -11.37 18.99
N SER A 313 17.51 -10.65 18.70
CA SER A 313 18.83 -10.88 19.31
C SER A 313 19.47 -9.54 19.69
N PRO A 314 20.24 -9.49 20.79
CA PRO A 314 21.01 -8.30 21.16
C PRO A 314 22.11 -7.94 20.14
N TRP A 315 22.36 -8.79 19.14
CA TRP A 315 23.37 -8.58 18.09
C TRP A 315 22.76 -8.24 16.72
N SER A 316 21.44 -8.21 16.62
CA SER A 316 20.73 -7.97 15.37
C SER A 316 19.81 -6.76 15.52
N HIS A 317 19.76 -5.93 14.48
CA HIS A 317 18.79 -4.85 14.38
C HIS A 317 17.51 -5.30 13.66
N HIS A 318 17.20 -6.60 13.66
CA HIS A 318 16.01 -7.14 13.00
C HIS A 318 15.20 -7.98 13.97
N VAL A 319 13.88 -7.95 13.77
CA VAL A 319 12.92 -8.83 14.40
C VAL A 319 12.40 -9.80 13.35
N HIS A 320 12.41 -11.09 13.66
CA HIS A 320 11.78 -12.14 12.86
C HIS A 320 10.43 -12.47 13.50
N VAL A 321 9.35 -12.32 12.75
CA VAL A 321 7.98 -12.47 13.24
C VAL A 321 7.39 -13.67 12.55
N LEU A 322 6.99 -14.66 13.32
CA LEU A 322 6.60 -15.99 12.86
C LEU A 322 5.16 -16.29 13.25
N PRO A 323 4.46 -17.17 12.49
CA PRO A 323 3.20 -17.72 12.95
C PRO A 323 3.32 -18.42 14.31
N PRO A 324 2.21 -18.55 15.06
CA PRO A 324 2.14 -19.43 16.22
C PRO A 324 2.62 -20.86 15.87
N GLN A 325 3.23 -21.53 16.84
CA GLN A 325 3.79 -22.89 16.70
C GLN A 325 2.90 -23.95 17.31
#